data_AF-A0A0A3I0Z5-F1
#
_entry.id   AF-A0A0A3I0Z5-F1
#
_cell.length_a   1.000
_cell.length_b   1.000
_cell.length_c   1.000
_cell.angle_alpha   90.00
_cell.angle_beta   90.00
_cell.angle_gamma   90.00
#
_symmetry.space_group_name_H-M   'P 1'
#
loop_
_entity.id
_entity.type
_entity.pdbx_description
1 polymer ?
#
loop_
_entity_poly.entity_id
_entity_poly.type
_entity_poly.pdbx_seq_one_letter_code
_entity_poly.pdbx_strand_id
1 'polypeptide(L)' 'MKYGKGSGKNIDPGNVIGLVSNFDVDSSGGDGSLEPNSTYTEWNWILIRDGKPNKWRVDDWGY' A
#
# COMPACT_ATOMS: atom_id res chain seq x y z
N MET A 1 -6.92 12.02 4.05
CA MET A 1 -6.04 11.47 2.99
C MET A 1 -5.86 12.53 1.91
N LYS A 2 -4.72 13.24 1.89
CA LYS A 2 -4.48 14.38 0.97
C LYS A 2 -3.28 14.18 0.03
N TYR A 3 -2.61 13.02 0.09
CA TYR A 3 -1.32 12.80 -0.61
C TYR A 3 -1.18 11.47 -1.37
N GLY A 4 -2.15 10.55 -1.33
CA GLY A 4 -2.16 9.37 -2.22
C GLY A 4 -2.83 9.69 -3.56
N LYS A 5 -2.42 9.05 -4.66
CA LYS A 5 -3.05 9.27 -5.99
C LYS A 5 -4.51 8.84 -6.02
N GLY A 6 -4.99 8.15 -4.98
CA GLY A 6 -6.39 7.97 -4.62
C GLY A 6 -7.21 9.26 -4.39
N SER A 7 -6.61 10.45 -4.36
CA SER A 7 -7.33 11.73 -4.16
C SER A 7 -7.72 12.46 -5.46
N GLY A 8 -7.60 11.81 -6.62
CA GLY A 8 -8.03 12.38 -7.91
C GLY A 8 -9.55 12.35 -8.09
N LYS A 9 -10.12 13.39 -8.73
CA LYS A 9 -11.56 13.52 -9.04
C LYS A 9 -12.18 12.40 -9.90
N ASN A 10 -11.40 11.39 -10.31
CA ASN A 10 -11.80 10.28 -11.18
C ASN A 10 -11.55 8.89 -10.55
N ILE A 11 -11.36 8.82 -9.23
CA ILE A 11 -11.15 7.54 -8.54
C ILE A 11 -12.52 6.90 -8.26
N ASP A 12 -12.76 5.75 -8.89
CA ASP A 12 -13.89 4.88 -8.54
C ASP A 12 -13.57 4.17 -7.20
N PRO A 13 -14.39 4.36 -6.15
CA PRO A 13 -14.19 3.70 -4.85
C PRO A 13 -14.10 2.18 -4.94
N GLY A 14 -14.75 1.54 -5.92
CA GLY A 14 -14.65 0.10 -6.17
C GLY A 14 -13.29 -0.36 -6.70
N ASN A 15 -12.39 0.58 -6.96
CA ASN A 15 -11.03 0.37 -7.42
C ASN A 15 -9.97 0.86 -6.42
N VAL A 16 -10.35 1.01 -5.14
CA VAL A 16 -9.44 1.30 -4.03
C VAL A 16 -9.63 0.25 -2.93
N ILE A 17 -8.54 -0.25 -2.37
CA ILE A 17 -8.53 -1.12 -1.18
C ILE A 17 -7.54 -0.54 -0.17
N GLY A 18 -7.97 -0.44 1.09
CA GLY A 18 -7.08 -0.23 2.23
C GLY A 18 -6.85 -1.55 2.96
N LEU A 19 -5.59 -1.86 3.29
CA LEU A 19 -5.21 -3.03 4.10
C LEU A 19 -4.37 -2.58 5.29
N VAL A 20 -4.53 -3.27 6.41
CA VAL A 20 -3.68 -3.11 7.60
C VAL A 20 -3.00 -4.45 7.87
N SER A 21 -1.68 -4.43 8.03
CA SER A 21 -0.88 -5.65 8.18
C SER A 21 0.10 -5.55 9.34
N ASN A 22 0.34 -6.70 9.96
CA ASN A 22 1.47 -6.94 10.87
C ASN A 22 2.39 -7.95 10.20
N PHE A 23 3.68 -7.63 10.07
CA PHE A 23 4.64 -8.51 9.40
C PHE A 23 6.07 -8.26 9.87
N ASP A 24 6.90 -9.28 9.72
CA ASP A 24 8.34 -9.22 9.98
C ASP A 24 9.12 -9.05 8.68
N VAL A 25 10.21 -8.29 8.74
CA VAL A 25 11.17 -8.10 7.66
C VAL A 25 12.45 -8.80 8.07
N ASP A 26 12.89 -9.75 7.26
CA ASP A 26 14.13 -10.48 7.52
C ASP A 26 15.38 -9.65 7.20
N SER A 27 16.56 -10.27 7.32
CA SER A 27 17.84 -9.61 7.07
C SER A 27 18.05 -9.17 5.61
N SER A 28 17.24 -9.69 4.68
CA SER A 28 17.26 -9.31 3.27
C SER A 28 16.31 -8.15 2.94
N GLY A 29 15.82 -7.46 3.98
CA GLY A 29 14.84 -6.37 3.91
C GLY A 29 15.13 -5.27 2.89
N GLY A 30 14.65 -5.48 1.67
CA GLY A 30 14.33 -4.49 0.65
C GLY A 30 15.47 -3.64 0.07
N ASP A 31 15.13 -2.93 -1.00
CA ASP A 31 15.92 -1.90 -1.69
C ASP A 31 15.98 -0.55 -0.94
N GLY A 32 15.75 -0.56 0.39
CA GLY A 32 15.66 0.62 1.25
C GLY A 32 14.23 1.08 1.60
N SER A 33 13.21 0.33 1.18
CA SER A 33 11.80 0.65 1.43
C SER A 33 11.24 0.15 2.77
N LEU A 34 11.89 -0.85 3.38
CA LEU A 34 11.56 -1.42 4.70
C LEU A 34 12.85 -1.74 5.45
N GLU A 35 12.85 -1.57 6.78
CA GLU A 35 14.05 -1.80 7.60
C GLU A 35 14.30 -3.30 7.80
N PRO A 36 15.50 -3.83 7.49
CA PRO A 36 15.84 -5.23 7.76
C PRO A 36 15.77 -5.60 9.25
N ASN A 37 15.46 -6.86 9.54
CA ASN A 37 15.37 -7.40 10.91
C ASN A 37 14.42 -6.61 11.83
N SER A 38 13.28 -6.16 11.30
CA SER A 38 12.31 -5.35 12.03
C SER A 38 10.91 -5.96 11.97
N THR A 39 10.04 -5.53 12.89
CA THR A 39 8.62 -5.87 12.91
C THR A 39 7.80 -4.62 12.69
N TYR A 40 6.88 -4.68 11.73
CA TYR A 40 5.89 -3.64 11.47
C TYR A 40 4.53 -4.08 11.99
N THR A 41 3.84 -3.19 12.70
CA THR A 41 2.52 -3.45 13.27
C THR A 41 1.56 -2.35 12.91
N GLU A 42 0.37 -2.66 12.41
CA GLU A 42 -0.62 -1.69 11.93
C GLU A 42 -0.14 -0.91 10.69
N TRP A 43 0.71 -1.52 9.87
CA TRP A 43 1.19 -0.90 8.63
C TRP A 43 0.08 -0.85 7.58
N ASN A 44 -0.17 0.34 7.04
CA ASN A 44 -1.22 0.58 6.06
C ASN A 44 -0.71 0.39 4.63
N TRP A 45 -1.56 -0.18 3.79
CA TRP A 45 -1.38 -0.25 2.34
C TRP A 45 -2.58 0.37 1.64
N ILE A 46 -2.32 1.15 0.59
CA ILE A 46 -3.33 1.63 -0.34
C ILE A 46 -3.09 0.94 -1.67
N LEU A 47 -4.08 0.17 -2.12
CA LEU A 47 -4.04 -0.50 -3.41
C LEU A 47 -5.06 0.14 -4.35
N ILE A 48 -4.66 0.35 -5.60
CA ILE A 48 -5.53 0.87 -6.67
C ILE A 48 -5.51 -0.03 -7.90
N ARG A 49 -6.54 0.08 -8.73
CA ARG A 49 -6.57 -0.47 -10.09
C ARG A 49 -7.31 0.48 -11.04
N ASP A 50 -7.09 0.35 -12.34
CA ASP A 50 -7.76 1.21 -13.33
C ASP A 50 -9.05 0.54 -13.86
N GLY A 51 -9.98 0.20 -12.96
CA GLY A 51 -11.21 -0.54 -13.33
C GLY A 51 -11.01 -2.05 -13.50
N LYS A 52 -12.11 -2.79 -13.63
CA LYS A 52 -12.07 -4.23 -13.91
C LYS A 52 -11.83 -4.47 -15.42
N PRO A 53 -11.01 -5.46 -15.82
CA PRO A 53 -10.40 -6.52 -15.01
C PRO A 53 -8.94 -6.24 -14.58
N ASN A 54 -8.51 -4.98 -14.50
CA ASN A 54 -7.10 -4.65 -14.27
C ASN A 54 -6.59 -5.12 -12.90
N LYS A 55 -5.29 -5.42 -12.85
CA LYS A 55 -4.59 -5.87 -11.64
C LYS A 55 -4.47 -4.73 -10.63
N TRP A 56 -4.48 -5.10 -9.36
CA TRP A 56 -4.17 -4.19 -8.26
C TRP A 56 -2.67 -3.88 -8.24
N ARG A 57 -2.34 -2.65 -7.84
CA ARG A 57 -0.98 -2.20 -7.55
C ARG A 57 -0.98 -1.43 -6.24
N VAL A 58 0.15 -1.44 -5.53
CA VAL A 58 0.36 -0.56 -4.38
C VAL A 58 0.51 0.88 -4.88
N ASP A 59 -0.29 1.78 -4.35
CA ASP A 59 -0.21 3.24 -4.60
C ASP A 59 0.60 3.94 -3.51
N ASP A 60 0.39 3.54 -2.25
CA ASP A 60 1.01 4.14 -1.07
C ASP A 60 1.05 3.13 0.09
N TRP A 61 1.96 3.33 1.04
CA TRP A 61 2.10 2.48 2.22
C TRP A 61 2.81 3.22 3.37
N GLY A 62 2.43 2.95 4.62
CA GLY A 62 2.94 3.72 5.75
C GLY A 62 2.18 3.57 7.06
N TYR A 63 2.68 4.29 8.07
CA TYR A 63 1.94 4.63 9.30
C TYR A 63 1.05 5.86 9.11
#